data_AF-A0A429EXJ5-F1
#
_entry.id   AF-A0A429EXJ5-F1
#
_cell.length_a   1.000
_cell.length_b   1.000
_cell.length_c   1.000
_cell.angle_alpha   90.00
_cell.angle_beta   90.00
_cell.angle_gamma   90.00
#
_symmetry.space_group_name_H-M   'P 1'
#
loop_
_entity.id
_entity.type
_entity.pdbx_description
1 polymer ?
#
loop_
_entity_poly.entity_id
_entity_poly.type
_entity_poly.pdbx_seq_one_letter_code
_entity_poly.pdbx_strand_id
1 'polypeptide(L)'
;MTPHFQEWLNRLVRCEPNAMHCTLVNPKKIPALFHPCVTEDKASPSAISGSGCVCRRTFYDPEFGLPVVGEHFKHAGTGGTDQWSYTTYAPLELCPNDVFSRFYTGRGLFWARTDKGVLSLLPQRNGMGYEIGYNGGGPHALAAYLTQVATSDGQHTTAGAQYEDAHPAILAWTQSKAADRGTNELSLSDLQAMMAS
;
A
#
# COMPACT_ATOMS: atom_id res chain seq x y z
N MET A 1 7.49 5.00 10.93
CA MET A 1 6.42 4.13 10.38
C MET A 1 5.10 4.89 10.52
N THR A 2 4.18 4.85 9.56
CA THR A 2 2.86 5.51 9.71
C THR A 2 1.90 4.60 10.49
N PRO A 3 0.89 5.14 11.19
CA PRO A 3 -0.10 4.32 11.89
C PRO A 3 -0.80 3.31 10.98
N HIS A 4 -1.24 3.74 9.79
CA HIS A 4 -1.90 2.89 8.78
C HIS A 4 -1.01 1.74 8.30
N PHE A 5 0.27 2.02 8.06
CA PHE A 5 1.21 0.98 7.65
C PHE A 5 1.46 -0.03 8.78
N GLN A 6 1.47 0.42 10.04
CA GLN A 6 1.58 -0.48 11.21
C GLN A 6 0.32 -1.32 11.40
N GLU A 7 -0.86 -0.74 11.26
CA GLU A 7 -2.14 -1.47 11.29
C GLU A 7 -2.17 -2.56 10.21
N TRP A 8 -1.81 -2.20 8.97
CA TRP A 8 -1.67 -3.14 7.87
C TRP A 8 -0.63 -4.24 8.17
N LEU A 9 0.56 -3.87 8.64
CA LEU A 9 1.60 -4.85 8.96
C LEU A 9 1.15 -5.83 10.06
N ASN A 10 0.45 -5.33 11.09
CA ASN A 10 0.00 -6.14 12.22
C ASN A 10 -1.06 -7.19 11.85
N ARG A 11 -1.79 -7.01 10.74
CA ARG A 11 -2.79 -8.00 10.29
C ARG A 11 -2.21 -9.09 9.40
N LEU A 12 -0.99 -8.93 8.89
CA LEU A 12 -0.42 -9.90 7.95
C LEU A 12 -0.15 -11.23 8.64
N VAL A 13 -0.50 -12.33 7.97
CA VAL A 13 -0.30 -13.68 8.48
C VAL A 13 0.89 -14.31 7.76
N ARG A 14 1.88 -14.76 8.52
CA ARG A 14 3.06 -15.45 7.97
C ARG A 14 2.65 -16.76 7.32
N CYS A 15 3.18 -17.05 6.15
CA CYS A 15 2.87 -18.28 5.40
C CYS A 15 4.10 -18.78 4.63
N GLU A 16 4.04 -20.03 4.15
CA GLU A 16 5.03 -20.58 3.23
C GLU A 16 4.94 -19.90 1.85
N PRO A 17 6.07 -19.69 1.15
CA PRO A 17 6.06 -19.13 -0.18
C PRO A 17 5.27 -20.00 -1.17
N ASN A 18 4.53 -19.34 -2.07
CA ASN A 18 3.78 -20.00 -3.14
C ASN A 18 3.94 -19.24 -4.47
N ALA A 19 3.30 -19.72 -5.53
CA ALA A 19 3.38 -19.12 -6.86
C ALA A 19 3.03 -17.62 -6.89
N MET A 20 2.07 -17.17 -6.06
CA MET A 20 1.67 -15.77 -5.98
C MET A 20 2.72 -14.88 -5.31
N HIS A 21 3.60 -15.42 -4.46
CA HIS A 21 4.73 -14.65 -3.91
C HIS A 21 5.84 -14.50 -4.95
N CYS A 22 6.03 -15.50 -5.81
CA CYS A 22 7.03 -15.47 -6.88
C CYS A 22 6.77 -14.35 -7.89
N THR A 23 5.51 -13.92 -8.07
CA THR A 23 5.16 -12.81 -8.97
C THR A 23 5.52 -11.43 -8.42
N LEU A 24 5.83 -11.33 -7.12
CA LEU A 24 6.21 -10.08 -6.44
C LEU A 24 7.72 -9.84 -6.42
N VAL A 25 8.52 -10.80 -6.88
CA VAL A 25 9.99 -10.71 -6.87
C VAL A 25 10.57 -10.93 -8.25
N ASN A 26 11.76 -10.37 -8.50
CA ASN A 26 12.51 -10.69 -9.71
C ASN A 26 12.78 -12.22 -9.79
N PRO A 27 12.69 -12.87 -10.97
CA PRO A 27 12.94 -14.30 -11.10
C PRO A 27 14.25 -14.79 -10.47
N LYS A 28 15.33 -13.99 -10.55
CA LYS A 28 16.63 -14.32 -9.95
C LYS A 28 16.61 -14.32 -8.41
N LYS A 29 15.63 -13.65 -7.80
CA LYS A 29 15.44 -13.55 -6.35
C LYS A 29 14.46 -14.60 -5.79
N ILE A 30 13.76 -15.36 -6.65
CA ILE A 30 12.79 -16.39 -6.23
C ILE A 30 13.40 -17.41 -5.24
N PRO A 31 14.60 -17.98 -5.46
CA PRO A 31 15.16 -18.95 -4.52
C PRO A 31 15.27 -18.42 -3.09
N ALA A 32 15.54 -17.12 -2.92
CA ALA A 32 15.67 -16.50 -1.61
C ALA A 32 14.34 -16.35 -0.84
N LEU A 33 13.18 -16.62 -1.46
CA LEU A 33 11.91 -16.73 -0.73
C LEU A 33 11.87 -17.96 0.18
N PHE A 34 12.61 -19.02 -0.18
CA PHE A 34 12.60 -20.31 0.50
C PHE A 34 13.75 -20.46 1.52
N HIS A 35 14.61 -19.46 1.64
CA HIS A 35 15.72 -19.49 2.59
C HIS A 35 15.30 -18.82 3.91
N PRO A 36 15.54 -19.46 5.07
CA PRO A 36 15.20 -18.87 6.36
C PRO A 36 16.03 -17.61 6.62
N CYS A 37 15.56 -16.74 7.51
CA CYS A 37 16.40 -15.61 7.91
C CYS A 37 17.52 -16.04 8.87
N VAL A 38 18.59 -15.25 9.00
CA VAL A 38 19.71 -15.57 9.93
C VAL A 38 19.27 -15.64 11.40
N THR A 39 18.15 -14.98 11.73
CA THR A 39 17.50 -15.03 13.05
C THR A 39 16.77 -16.34 13.32
N GLU A 40 16.47 -17.11 12.27
CA GLU A 40 15.80 -18.41 12.32
C GLU A 40 16.83 -19.54 12.15
N ASP A 41 17.77 -19.37 11.22
CA ASP A 41 18.88 -20.29 10.98
C ASP A 41 20.17 -19.51 10.70
N LYS A 42 21.13 -19.61 11.62
CA LYS A 42 22.44 -18.94 11.50
C LYS A 42 23.26 -19.41 10.30
N ALA A 43 23.03 -20.62 9.81
CA ALA A 43 23.71 -21.20 8.65
C ALA A 43 22.98 -20.92 7.32
N SER A 44 21.90 -20.12 7.36
CA SER A 44 21.09 -19.80 6.19
C SER A 44 21.93 -19.27 5.01
N PRO A 45 21.60 -19.65 3.76
CA PRO A 45 22.17 -19.02 2.56
C PRO A 45 21.93 -17.51 2.48
N SER A 46 21.01 -16.95 3.26
CA SER A 46 20.76 -15.51 3.36
C SER A 46 21.74 -14.77 4.28
N ALA A 47 22.59 -15.48 5.03
CA ALA A 47 23.56 -14.86 5.94
C ALA A 47 24.68 -14.14 5.19
N ILE A 48 25.08 -12.97 5.68
CA ILE A 48 26.25 -12.22 5.20
C ILE A 48 27.30 -12.22 6.33
N SER A 49 28.51 -12.67 5.99
CA SER A 49 29.72 -12.74 6.81
C SER A 49 29.65 -11.98 8.15
N GLY A 50 29.30 -12.69 9.23
CA GLY A 50 29.47 -12.21 10.61
C GLY A 50 28.25 -11.71 11.40
N SER A 51 27.01 -11.73 10.87
CA SER A 51 25.70 -11.61 11.58
C SER A 51 24.63 -10.86 10.75
N GLY A 52 24.98 -10.37 9.57
CA GLY A 52 24.06 -9.72 8.64
C GLY A 52 23.25 -10.72 7.83
N CYS A 53 22.24 -10.23 7.11
CA CYS A 53 21.48 -11.02 6.15
C CYS A 53 20.78 -10.18 5.08
N VAL A 54 20.55 -10.81 3.92
CA VAL A 54 19.52 -10.40 2.97
C VAL A 54 18.54 -11.58 2.86
N CYS A 55 17.42 -11.49 3.57
CA CYS A 55 16.42 -12.56 3.63
C CYS A 55 15.04 -12.04 3.18
N ARG A 56 14.11 -12.96 2.94
CA ARG A 56 12.72 -12.62 2.62
C ARG A 56 11.78 -13.39 3.54
N ARG A 57 10.62 -12.80 3.81
CA ARG A 57 9.50 -13.47 4.46
C ARG A 57 8.24 -13.28 3.64
N THR A 58 7.43 -14.32 3.62
CA THR A 58 6.15 -14.36 2.91
C THR A 58 5.01 -14.28 3.90
N PHE A 59 3.99 -13.52 3.53
CA PHE A 59 2.76 -13.32 4.28
C PHE A 59 1.59 -13.26 3.32
N TYR A 60 0.38 -13.46 3.82
CA TYR A 60 -0.83 -13.03 3.12
C TYR A 60 -1.58 -11.98 3.93
N ASP A 61 -2.25 -11.09 3.22
CA ASP A 61 -3.25 -10.20 3.79
C ASP A 61 -4.59 -10.97 3.89
N PRO A 62 -5.08 -11.30 5.10
CA PRO A 62 -6.29 -12.10 5.25
C PRO A 62 -7.55 -11.39 4.74
N GLU A 63 -7.55 -10.06 4.66
CA GLU A 63 -8.70 -9.29 4.20
C GLU A 63 -8.94 -9.47 2.70
N PHE A 64 -7.86 -9.47 1.91
CA PHE A 64 -7.93 -9.47 0.45
C PHE A 64 -7.37 -10.76 -0.19
N GLY A 65 -6.83 -11.68 0.61
CA GLY A 65 -6.14 -12.88 0.12
C GLY A 65 -4.87 -12.57 -0.68
N LEU A 66 -4.30 -11.38 -0.53
CA LEU A 66 -3.18 -10.92 -1.37
C LEU A 66 -1.82 -11.40 -0.82
N PRO A 67 -0.89 -11.82 -1.70
CA PRO A 67 0.46 -12.17 -1.29
C PRO A 67 1.24 -10.92 -0.86
N VAL A 68 2.10 -11.06 0.14
CA VAL A 68 3.03 -10.02 0.59
C VAL A 68 4.41 -10.60 0.76
N VAL A 69 5.42 -9.93 0.22
CA VAL A 69 6.83 -10.27 0.42
C VAL A 69 7.50 -9.14 1.21
N GLY A 70 8.00 -9.48 2.40
CA GLY A 70 8.91 -8.64 3.16
C GLY A 70 10.36 -8.94 2.77
N GLU A 71 11.11 -7.95 2.31
CA GLU A 71 12.57 -8.03 2.10
C GLU A 71 13.26 -7.42 3.31
N HIS A 72 14.17 -8.21 3.91
CA HIS A 72 14.91 -7.83 5.11
C HIS A 72 16.38 -7.67 4.77
N PHE A 73 16.91 -6.50 5.08
CA PHE A 73 18.32 -6.22 5.04
C PHE A 73 18.84 -5.93 6.44
N LYS A 74 19.86 -6.67 6.85
CA LYS A 74 20.59 -6.43 8.08
C LYS A 74 22.09 -6.43 7.79
N HIS A 75 22.76 -5.34 8.13
CA HIS A 75 24.22 -5.27 8.03
C HIS A 75 24.90 -6.12 9.13
N ALA A 76 26.09 -6.65 8.87
CA ALA A 76 26.90 -7.36 9.86
C ALA A 76 27.48 -6.38 10.92
N GLY A 77 27.50 -6.79 12.20
CA GLY A 77 28.09 -6.02 13.31
C GLY A 77 27.08 -5.47 14.34
N THR A 78 27.57 -5.09 15.52
CA THR A 78 26.75 -4.49 16.60
C THR A 78 26.33 -3.07 16.22
N GLY A 79 25.03 -2.85 16.03
CA GLY A 79 24.47 -1.55 15.62
C GLY A 79 24.14 -1.42 14.13
N GLY A 80 24.22 -2.52 13.37
CA GLY A 80 23.86 -2.55 11.95
C GLY A 80 22.40 -2.13 11.69
N THR A 81 22.19 -1.48 10.56
CA THR A 81 20.87 -1.08 10.09
C THR A 81 20.00 -2.30 9.84
N ASP A 82 18.88 -2.41 10.56
CA ASP A 82 17.84 -3.44 10.39
C ASP A 82 16.67 -2.80 9.63
N GLN A 83 16.46 -3.22 8.39
CA GLN A 83 15.49 -2.60 7.48
C GLN A 83 14.59 -3.65 6.85
N TRP A 84 13.29 -3.37 6.91
CA TRP A 84 12.26 -4.11 6.21
C TRP A 84 11.61 -3.23 5.14
N SER A 85 11.45 -3.79 3.95
CA SER A 85 10.58 -3.26 2.92
C SER A 85 9.56 -4.33 2.54
N TYR A 86 8.38 -3.91 2.08
CA TYR A 86 7.28 -4.82 1.79
C TYR A 86 6.76 -4.54 0.39
N THR A 87 6.49 -5.61 -0.35
CA THR A 87 5.91 -5.56 -1.69
C THR A 87 4.66 -6.41 -1.69
N THR A 88 3.57 -5.87 -2.23
CA THR A 88 2.26 -6.53 -2.36
C THR A 88 1.56 -5.96 -3.59
N TYR A 89 0.47 -6.62 -3.99
CA TYR A 89 -0.55 -5.98 -4.80
C TYR A 89 -1.43 -5.09 -3.92
N ALA A 90 -2.02 -4.07 -4.53
CA ALA A 90 -3.14 -3.33 -3.95
C ALA A 90 -4.43 -3.77 -4.67
N PRO A 91 -5.55 -3.93 -3.94
CA PRO A 91 -6.82 -4.23 -4.57
C PRO A 91 -7.26 -3.05 -5.47
N LEU A 92 -7.83 -3.35 -6.63
CA LEU A 92 -8.36 -2.33 -7.54
C LEU A 92 -9.66 -1.69 -7.06
N GLU A 93 -10.34 -2.32 -6.11
CA GLU A 93 -11.60 -1.87 -5.55
C GLU A 93 -11.67 -2.31 -4.09
N LEU A 94 -12.44 -1.62 -3.25
CA LEU A 94 -12.73 -2.10 -1.90
C LEU A 94 -13.59 -3.38 -1.97
N CYS A 95 -13.70 -4.09 -0.85
CA CYS A 95 -14.51 -5.30 -0.80
C CYS A 95 -15.96 -5.02 -1.26
N PRO A 96 -16.60 -5.94 -2.01
CA PRO A 96 -17.97 -5.73 -2.45
C PRO A 96 -18.92 -5.42 -1.29
N ASN A 97 -19.76 -4.39 -1.46
CA ASN A 97 -20.69 -3.87 -0.44
C ASN A 97 -20.04 -3.18 0.76
N ASP A 98 -18.74 -2.90 0.73
CA ASP A 98 -18.15 -1.92 1.64
C ASP A 98 -18.36 -0.52 1.11
N VAL A 99 -18.63 0.42 2.01
CA VAL A 99 -18.76 1.83 1.66
C VAL A 99 -17.47 2.53 2.05
N PHE A 100 -16.90 3.30 1.14
CA PHE A 100 -15.78 4.17 1.48
C PHE A 100 -16.18 5.14 2.60
N SER A 101 -15.36 5.25 3.65
CA SER A 101 -15.59 6.21 4.74
C SER A 101 -14.54 7.31 4.79
N ARG A 102 -13.26 6.96 4.64
CA ARG A 102 -12.14 7.90 4.83
C ARG A 102 -10.97 7.58 3.91
N PHE A 103 -10.32 8.63 3.42
CA PHE A 103 -9.06 8.58 2.70
C PHE A 103 -7.94 9.11 3.58
N TYR A 104 -6.76 8.50 3.52
CA TYR A 104 -5.58 8.92 4.25
C TYR A 104 -4.35 8.98 3.34
N THR A 105 -3.54 10.03 3.51
CA THR A 105 -2.17 10.07 2.95
C THR A 105 -1.13 9.87 4.04
N GLY A 106 -0.07 9.10 3.74
CA GLY A 106 1.02 8.91 4.69
C GLY A 106 2.29 8.36 4.05
N ARG A 107 3.39 9.13 4.11
CA ARG A 107 4.72 8.78 3.54
C ARG A 107 4.65 8.28 2.09
N GLY A 108 3.85 8.94 1.26
CA GLY A 108 3.67 8.59 -0.16
C GLY A 108 2.68 7.46 -0.44
N LEU A 109 2.12 6.81 0.58
CA LEU A 109 1.08 5.79 0.45
C LEU A 109 -0.32 6.39 0.64
N PHE A 110 -1.29 5.84 -0.08
CA PHE A 110 -2.70 6.17 0.00
C PHE A 110 -3.47 5.00 0.58
N TRP A 111 -4.35 5.32 1.53
CA TRP A 111 -5.17 4.34 2.21
C TRP A 111 -6.63 4.76 2.15
N ALA A 112 -7.51 3.77 2.06
CA ALA A 112 -8.94 3.94 2.26
C ALA A 112 -9.36 3.14 3.49
N ARG A 113 -10.26 3.70 4.28
CA ARG A 113 -11.00 2.97 5.31
C ARG A 113 -12.46 2.88 4.88
N THR A 114 -13.06 1.73 5.16
CA THR A 114 -14.49 1.50 4.91
C THR A 114 -15.33 1.90 6.12
N ASP A 115 -16.65 1.95 5.96
CA ASP A 115 -17.62 2.14 7.04
C ASP A 115 -17.52 1.05 8.11
N LYS A 116 -17.13 -0.17 7.72
CA LYS A 116 -16.85 -1.30 8.62
C LYS A 116 -15.47 -1.21 9.30
N GLY A 117 -14.69 -0.18 9.01
CA GLY A 117 -13.39 0.07 9.61
C GLY A 117 -12.22 -0.67 8.96
N VAL A 118 -12.45 -1.39 7.85
CA VAL A 118 -11.41 -2.13 7.12
C VAL A 118 -10.47 -1.14 6.43
N LEU A 119 -9.17 -1.28 6.67
CA LEU A 119 -8.13 -0.48 6.02
C LEU A 119 -7.63 -1.16 4.73
N SER A 120 -7.61 -0.45 3.62
CA SER A 120 -7.10 -0.93 2.34
C SER A 120 -6.00 -0.02 1.81
N LEU A 121 -4.94 -0.63 1.27
CA LEU A 121 -3.92 0.10 0.50
C LEU A 121 -4.51 0.38 -0.89
N LEU A 122 -4.45 1.63 -1.34
CA LEU A 122 -4.92 1.97 -2.67
C LEU A 122 -3.81 1.72 -3.72
N PRO A 123 -4.18 1.38 -4.98
CA PRO A 123 -3.22 1.12 -6.05
C PRO A 123 -2.25 2.27 -6.26
N GLN A 124 -0.94 1.95 -6.24
CA GLN A 124 0.15 2.87 -6.54
C GLN A 124 1.31 2.11 -7.18
N ARG A 125 2.00 2.71 -8.16
CA ARG A 125 3.30 2.22 -8.65
C ARG A 125 4.41 3.10 -8.07
N ASN A 126 5.42 2.46 -7.46
CA ASN A 126 6.46 3.09 -6.64
C ASN A 126 6.97 4.47 -7.15
N GLY A 127 6.85 5.49 -6.30
CA GLY A 127 7.94 6.45 -6.11
C GLY A 127 7.58 7.93 -6.12
N MET A 128 6.97 8.48 -7.17
CA MET A 128 6.94 9.94 -7.37
C MET A 128 5.78 10.44 -8.27
N GLY A 129 4.54 10.02 -8.00
CA GLY A 129 3.42 10.93 -8.24
C GLY A 129 2.14 10.37 -8.82
N TYR A 130 1.35 9.73 -7.95
CA TYR A 130 -0.13 9.79 -7.81
C TYR A 130 -1.07 8.83 -8.59
N GLU A 131 -0.75 7.56 -8.82
CA GLU A 131 -1.68 6.70 -9.60
C GLU A 131 -2.88 6.24 -8.76
N ILE A 132 -4.07 6.14 -9.38
CA ILE A 132 -5.21 5.33 -8.91
C ILE A 132 -5.68 4.49 -10.11
N GLY A 133 -4.90 3.46 -10.44
CA GLY A 133 -5.06 2.58 -11.62
C GLY A 133 -3.71 2.19 -12.25
N TYR A 134 -3.70 1.25 -13.21
CA TYR A 134 -2.45 0.65 -13.77
C TYR A 134 -1.67 1.52 -14.79
N ASN A 135 -2.15 2.71 -15.14
CA ASN A 135 -1.66 3.48 -16.30
C ASN A 135 -0.82 4.72 -15.98
N GLY A 136 -0.29 4.89 -14.76
CA GLY A 136 0.19 6.22 -14.41
C GLY A 136 -0.98 7.08 -13.99
N GLY A 137 -0.82 7.84 -12.93
CA GLY A 137 -1.73 8.92 -12.64
C GLY A 137 -1.05 9.94 -11.77
N GLY A 138 -1.34 11.21 -12.05
CA GLY A 138 -0.92 12.37 -11.28
C GLY A 138 -1.99 12.72 -10.23
N PRO A 139 -1.90 13.90 -9.59
CA PRO A 139 -2.95 14.41 -8.71
C PRO A 139 -4.36 14.30 -9.33
N HIS A 140 -4.47 14.39 -10.67
CA HIS A 140 -5.72 14.20 -11.40
C HIS A 140 -6.34 12.80 -11.24
N ALA A 141 -5.56 11.71 -11.18
CA ALA A 141 -6.12 10.36 -11.02
C ALA A 141 -6.68 10.19 -9.62
N LEU A 142 -5.92 10.69 -8.65
CA LEU A 142 -6.38 10.77 -7.27
C LEU A 142 -7.67 11.58 -7.17
N ALA A 143 -7.73 12.74 -7.84
CA ALA A 143 -8.91 13.59 -7.83
C ALA A 143 -10.12 12.95 -8.51
N ALA A 144 -9.94 12.30 -9.66
CA ALA A 144 -11.01 11.60 -10.38
C ALA A 144 -11.61 10.47 -9.54
N TYR A 145 -10.75 9.64 -8.93
CA TYR A 145 -11.19 8.60 -8.02
C TYR A 145 -11.95 9.16 -6.81
N LEU A 146 -11.41 10.17 -6.13
CA LEU A 146 -12.07 10.77 -4.96
C LEU A 146 -13.40 11.43 -5.35
N THR A 147 -13.49 11.97 -6.57
CA THR A 147 -14.75 12.52 -7.12
C THR A 147 -15.76 11.41 -7.34
N GLN A 148 -15.39 10.32 -8.03
CA GLN A 148 -16.26 9.16 -8.23
C GLN A 148 -16.80 8.60 -6.90
N VAL A 149 -15.92 8.45 -5.91
CA VAL A 149 -16.29 8.00 -4.56
C VAL A 149 -17.31 8.95 -3.95
N ALA A 150 -17.10 10.26 -4.04
CA ALA A 150 -18.03 11.24 -3.47
C ALA A 150 -19.37 11.30 -4.23
N THR A 151 -19.36 11.25 -5.57
CA THR A 151 -20.56 11.23 -6.42
C THR A 151 -21.42 9.99 -6.17
N SER A 152 -20.80 8.86 -5.85
CA SER A 152 -21.47 7.58 -5.61
C SER A 152 -21.80 7.32 -4.14
N ASP A 153 -21.66 8.31 -3.25
CA ASP A 153 -21.85 8.16 -1.80
C ASP A 153 -21.01 7.01 -1.22
N GLY A 154 -19.77 6.89 -1.69
CA GLY A 154 -18.80 5.89 -1.27
C GLY A 154 -18.99 4.49 -1.85
N GLN A 155 -19.98 4.28 -2.74
CA GLN A 155 -20.30 2.95 -3.26
C GLN A 155 -19.41 2.51 -4.43
N HIS A 156 -18.96 3.43 -5.29
CA HIS A 156 -18.14 3.10 -6.44
C HIS A 156 -16.66 3.39 -6.17
N THR A 157 -15.91 2.34 -5.85
CA THR A 157 -14.51 2.44 -5.38
C THR A 157 -13.50 1.81 -6.34
N THR A 158 -13.91 1.49 -7.57
CA THR A 158 -13.00 0.96 -8.58
C THR A 158 -11.97 2.01 -8.98
N ALA A 159 -10.70 1.64 -8.90
CA ALA A 159 -9.56 2.43 -9.34
C ALA A 159 -9.51 2.49 -10.87
N GLY A 160 -9.17 3.66 -11.42
CA GLY A 160 -9.08 3.89 -12.87
C GLY A 160 -10.15 4.79 -13.46
N ALA A 161 -10.81 5.62 -12.64
CA ALA A 161 -11.73 6.68 -13.11
C ALA A 161 -11.06 7.60 -14.15
N GLN A 162 -11.82 8.11 -15.11
CA GLN A 162 -11.29 9.00 -16.15
C GLN A 162 -10.93 10.36 -15.53
N TYR A 163 -9.78 10.92 -15.93
CA TYR A 163 -9.30 12.20 -15.39
C TYR A 163 -10.27 13.37 -15.57
N GLU A 164 -11.05 13.34 -16.66
CA GLU A 164 -12.05 14.36 -17.00
C GLU A 164 -13.18 14.44 -15.98
N ASP A 165 -13.37 13.38 -15.17
CA ASP A 165 -14.40 13.31 -14.14
C ASP A 165 -13.98 13.98 -12.81
N ALA A 166 -12.77 14.53 -12.71
CA ALA A 166 -12.28 15.13 -11.47
C ALA A 166 -12.97 16.48 -11.14
N HIS A 167 -13.57 16.58 -9.95
CA HIS A 167 -14.13 17.84 -9.47
C HIS A 167 -13.02 18.88 -9.23
N PRO A 168 -13.18 20.15 -9.68
CA PRO A 168 -12.11 21.15 -9.58
C PRO A 168 -11.59 21.39 -8.15
N ALA A 169 -12.48 21.41 -7.14
CA ALA A 169 -12.07 21.60 -5.75
C ALA A 169 -11.26 20.41 -5.20
N ILE A 170 -11.63 19.19 -5.57
CA ILE A 170 -10.89 17.97 -5.19
C ILE A 170 -9.54 17.97 -5.91
N LEU A 171 -9.50 18.33 -7.18
CA LEU A 171 -8.25 18.48 -7.93
C LEU A 171 -7.31 19.50 -7.28
N ALA A 172 -7.82 20.69 -6.95
CA ALA A 172 -7.02 21.71 -6.28
C ALA A 172 -6.44 21.21 -4.95
N TRP A 173 -7.21 20.42 -4.19
CA TRP A 173 -6.70 19.80 -2.96
C TRP A 173 -5.58 18.78 -3.24
N THR A 174 -5.76 17.88 -4.22
CA THR A 174 -4.74 16.87 -4.57
C THR A 174 -3.44 17.48 -5.09
N GLN A 175 -3.51 18.65 -5.73
CA GLN A 175 -2.34 19.40 -6.22
C GLN A 175 -1.68 20.27 -5.14
N SER A 176 -2.33 20.43 -3.99
CA SER A 176 -1.82 21.25 -2.90
C SER A 176 -0.77 20.50 -2.07
N LYS A 177 0.07 21.26 -1.36
CA LYS A 177 1.00 20.71 -0.35
C LYS A 177 0.30 20.02 0.83
N ALA A 178 -1.04 20.07 0.90
CA ALA A 178 -1.79 19.31 1.88
C ALA A 178 -1.61 17.80 1.60
N ALA A 179 -1.75 17.33 0.36
CA ALA A 179 -1.56 15.91 0.05
C ALA A 179 -0.18 15.38 0.49
N ASP A 180 0.86 16.20 0.36
CA ASP A 180 2.27 15.86 0.65
C ASP A 180 2.63 15.75 2.15
N ARG A 181 1.88 16.40 3.06
CA ARG A 181 2.27 16.49 4.48
C ARG A 181 1.99 15.23 5.32
N GLY A 182 1.36 14.21 4.73
CA GLY A 182 1.31 12.85 5.30
C GLY A 182 0.53 12.69 6.61
N THR A 183 -0.35 13.65 6.92
CA THR A 183 -1.27 13.61 8.08
C THR A 183 -2.69 14.00 7.69
N ASN A 184 -3.00 14.03 6.40
CA ASN A 184 -4.29 14.54 5.94
C ASN A 184 -5.25 13.40 5.68
N GLU A 185 -6.37 13.52 6.36
CA GLU A 185 -7.53 12.66 6.27
C GLU A 185 -8.63 13.44 5.54
N LEU A 186 -9.33 12.77 4.64
CA LEU A 186 -10.59 13.27 4.07
C LEU A 186 -11.67 12.23 4.31
N SER A 187 -12.71 12.61 5.05
CA SER A 187 -13.92 11.80 5.16
C SER A 187 -14.75 11.91 3.87
N LEU A 188 -15.67 10.96 3.68
CA LEU A 188 -16.67 11.05 2.61
C LEU A 188 -17.45 12.37 2.66
N SER A 189 -17.83 12.82 3.86
CA SER A 189 -18.51 14.11 4.04
C SER A 189 -17.65 15.31 3.66
N ASP A 190 -16.33 15.26 3.88
CA ASP A 190 -15.43 16.33 3.43
C ASP A 190 -15.38 16.39 1.90
N LEU A 191 -15.29 15.23 1.24
CA LEU A 191 -15.30 15.15 -0.22
C LEU A 191 -16.61 15.67 -0.81
N GLN A 192 -17.75 15.32 -0.22
CA GLN A 192 -19.07 15.81 -0.62
C GLN A 192 -19.20 17.33 -0.41
N ALA A 193 -18.69 17.85 0.71
CA ALA A 193 -18.69 19.29 0.96
C ALA A 193 -17.84 20.05 -0.07
N MET A 194 -16.71 19.48 -0.49
CA MET A 194 -15.88 20.03 -1.57
C MET A 194 -16.55 20.00 -2.94
N MET A 195 -17.49 19.08 -3.19
CA MET A 195 -18.28 19.06 -4.42
C MET A 195 -19.40 20.10 -4.44
N ALA A 196 -19.83 20.57 -3.27
CA ALA A 196 -20.90 21.55 -3.13
C ALA A 196 -20.42 23.01 -3.16
N SER A 197 -19.09 23.24 -3.17
CA SER A 197 -18.44 24.54 -3.21
C SER A 197 -18.09 24.98 -4.62
#